data_AF-A0A6J4SL18-F1
#
_entry.id   AF-A0A6J4SL18-F1
#
_cell.length_a   1.000
_cell.length_b   1.000
_cell.length_c   1.000
_cell.angle_alpha   90.00
_cell.angle_beta   90.00
_cell.angle_gamma   90.00
#
_symmetry.space_group_name_H-M   'P 1'
#
loop_
_entity.id
_entity.type
_entity.pdbx_description
1 polymer ?
#
loop_
_entity_poly.entity_id
_entity_poly.type
_entity_poly.pdbx_seq_one_letter_code
_entity_poly.pdbx_strand_id
1 'polypeptide(L)'
;MTVYAPSRGLVAAHHPLGASTGIFAEARGRWGLLAELAGDTSSFAIELAALDESELDGLLAYLATEPDLPQRYISVHGPVKGRVRSERAFVEALASLPAWVDAIVLHPDTLGDAALYRALGDRLVLENMDARKAGGRTAEELAPVFAALPDAGFCLDVAHVDSIDPTLAAGA
;
A
#
# COMPACT_ATOMS: atom_id res chain seq x y z
N MET A 1 5.60 -35.21 -21.37
CA MET A 1 6.34 -34.03 -20.91
C MET A 1 5.66 -33.55 -19.64
N THR A 2 6.19 -33.95 -18.49
CA THR A 2 5.59 -33.65 -17.19
C THR A 2 6.01 -32.24 -16.80
N VAL A 3 5.08 -31.30 -16.84
CA VAL A 3 5.31 -29.94 -16.35
C VAL A 3 5.31 -30.03 -14.82
N TYR A 4 6.48 -29.85 -14.21
CA TYR A 4 6.59 -29.71 -12.77
C TYR A 4 5.96 -28.36 -12.43
N ALA A 5 4.71 -28.37 -11.95
CA ALA A 5 4.13 -27.16 -11.36
C ALA A 5 5.00 -26.82 -10.14
N PRO A 6 5.59 -25.62 -10.04
CA PRO A 6 6.32 -25.24 -8.84
C PRO A 6 5.37 -25.41 -7.65
N SER A 7 5.86 -26.09 -6.60
CA SER A 7 5.11 -26.21 -5.36
C SER A 7 4.85 -24.80 -4.84
N ARG A 8 3.60 -24.34 -4.93
CA ARG A 8 3.19 -23.04 -4.39
C ARG A 8 3.67 -22.97 -2.93
N GLY A 9 4.40 -21.91 -2.59
CA GLY A 9 5.00 -21.75 -1.26
C GLY A 9 3.94 -21.79 -0.16
N LEU A 10 4.32 -22.09 1.08
CA LEU A 10 3.39 -22.20 2.22
C LEU A 10 2.44 -21.00 2.32
N VAL A 11 2.95 -19.78 2.07
CA VAL A 11 2.17 -18.53 2.08
C VAL A 11 1.03 -18.53 1.06
N ALA A 12 1.23 -19.10 -0.13
CA ALA A 12 0.20 -19.16 -1.17
C ALA A 12 -0.99 -20.05 -0.79
N ALA A 13 -0.85 -20.92 0.22
CA ALA A 13 -1.95 -21.71 0.76
C ALA A 13 -2.62 -21.06 2.00
N HIS A 14 -2.08 -19.96 2.53
CA HIS A 14 -2.54 -19.32 3.76
C HIS A 14 -3.44 -18.11 3.48
N HIS A 15 -4.73 -18.26 3.74
CA HIS A 15 -5.67 -17.16 3.89
C HIS A 15 -5.51 -16.54 5.29
N PRO A 16 -5.41 -15.21 5.47
CA PRO A 16 -5.54 -14.13 4.48
C PRO A 16 -4.20 -13.43 4.13
N LEU A 17 -3.11 -14.16 3.90
CA LEU A 17 -1.81 -13.51 3.66
C LEU A 17 -1.71 -12.94 2.24
N GLY A 18 -0.92 -11.89 2.06
CA GLY A 18 -0.66 -11.26 0.76
C GLY A 18 0.81 -10.96 0.55
N ALA A 19 1.15 -10.44 -0.63
CA ALA A 19 2.49 -9.95 -0.93
C ALA A 19 2.43 -8.50 -1.44
N SER A 20 3.25 -7.64 -0.85
CA SER A 20 3.53 -6.31 -1.39
C SER A 20 4.60 -6.40 -2.46
N THR A 21 4.38 -5.76 -3.61
CA THR A 21 5.36 -5.74 -4.70
C THR A 21 6.60 -4.93 -4.35
N GLY A 22 6.59 -4.17 -3.24
CA GLY A 22 7.73 -3.41 -2.75
C GLY A 22 8.95 -4.26 -2.41
N ILE A 23 8.77 -5.58 -2.18
CA ILE A 23 9.86 -6.52 -1.89
C ILE A 23 10.71 -6.87 -3.13
N PHE A 24 10.18 -6.66 -4.34
CA PHE A 24 10.83 -7.04 -5.61
C PHE A 24 11.57 -5.85 -6.23
N ALA A 25 12.64 -5.40 -5.56
CA ALA A 25 13.37 -4.18 -5.93
C ALA A 25 13.88 -4.17 -7.38
N GLU A 26 14.30 -5.33 -7.91
CA GLU A 26 14.86 -5.48 -9.26
C GLU A 26 13.80 -5.40 -10.37
N ALA A 27 12.52 -5.56 -10.03
CA ALA A 27 11.40 -5.56 -10.97
C ALA A 27 10.58 -4.25 -10.94
N ARG A 28 11.03 -3.23 -10.20
CA ARG A 28 10.32 -1.93 -10.09
C ARG A 28 9.99 -1.33 -11.45
N GLY A 29 8.78 -0.80 -11.57
CA GLY A 29 8.22 -0.28 -12.82
C GLY A 29 7.78 -1.34 -13.85
N ARG A 30 8.07 -2.63 -13.63
CA ARG A 30 7.61 -3.74 -14.49
C ARG A 30 6.34 -4.38 -13.92
N TRP A 31 5.25 -3.63 -13.90
CA TRP A 31 4.01 -3.99 -13.17
C TRP A 31 3.43 -5.38 -13.46
N GLY A 32 3.43 -5.82 -14.72
CA GLY A 32 2.98 -7.18 -15.04
C GLY A 32 3.85 -8.27 -14.39
N LEU A 33 5.17 -8.09 -14.37
CA LEU A 33 6.08 -9.02 -13.68
C LEU A 33 5.93 -8.92 -12.16
N LEU A 34 5.74 -7.72 -11.61
CA LEU A 34 5.50 -7.53 -10.18
C LEU A 34 4.24 -8.26 -9.71
N ALA A 35 3.14 -8.16 -10.48
CA ALA A 35 1.90 -8.86 -10.20
C ALA A 35 2.05 -10.39 -10.27
N GLU A 36 2.79 -10.90 -11.27
CA GLU A 36 3.11 -12.33 -11.38
C GLU A 36 3.90 -12.84 -10.18
N LEU A 37 4.99 -12.16 -9.80
CA LEU A 37 5.84 -12.52 -8.66
C LEU A 37 5.07 -12.48 -7.32
N ALA A 38 4.22 -11.47 -7.13
CA ALA A 38 3.36 -11.39 -5.95
C ALA A 38 2.32 -12.51 -5.93
N GLY A 39 1.72 -12.84 -7.08
CA GLY A 39 0.76 -13.93 -7.23
C GLY A 39 1.34 -15.32 -6.98
N ASP A 40 2.61 -15.54 -7.33
CA ASP A 40 3.35 -16.76 -7.00
C ASP A 40 3.64 -16.89 -5.50
N THR A 41 3.70 -15.75 -4.80
CA THR A 41 3.92 -15.68 -3.34
C THR A 41 2.62 -15.88 -2.56
N SER A 42 1.54 -15.20 -2.98
CA SER A 42 0.21 -15.35 -2.39
C SER A 42 -0.92 -15.21 -3.41
N SER A 43 -1.96 -16.05 -3.24
CA SER A 43 -3.18 -15.99 -4.04
C SER A 43 -4.33 -15.23 -3.40
N PHE A 44 -4.19 -14.70 -2.17
CA PHE A 44 -5.30 -14.04 -1.48
C PHE A 44 -5.30 -12.52 -1.64
N ALA A 45 -4.20 -11.86 -1.29
CA ALA A 45 -4.08 -10.40 -1.35
C ALA A 45 -2.79 -9.98 -2.05
N ILE A 46 -2.84 -8.82 -2.71
CA ILE A 46 -1.68 -8.17 -3.33
C ILE A 46 -1.69 -6.69 -2.98
N GLU A 47 -0.52 -6.15 -2.69
CA GLU A 47 -0.30 -4.70 -2.61
C GLU A 47 0.63 -4.28 -3.74
N LEU A 48 0.15 -3.39 -4.61
CA LEU A 48 0.95 -2.79 -5.68
C LEU A 48 1.61 -1.53 -5.15
N ALA A 49 2.91 -1.62 -4.86
CA ALA A 49 3.67 -0.55 -4.22
C ALA A 49 4.38 0.36 -5.24
N ALA A 50 3.94 1.61 -5.34
CA ALA A 50 4.63 2.69 -6.04
C ALA A 50 5.34 3.55 -5.00
N LEU A 51 6.55 3.16 -4.56
CA LEU A 51 7.25 3.78 -3.42
C LEU A 51 7.84 5.17 -3.76
N ASP A 52 8.06 5.46 -5.04
CA ASP A 52 8.50 6.77 -5.53
C ASP A 52 7.47 7.35 -6.51
N GLU A 53 7.25 8.66 -6.49
CA GLU A 53 6.20 9.26 -7.33
C GLU A 53 6.45 9.06 -8.83
N SER A 54 7.70 8.88 -9.25
CA SER A 54 8.05 8.53 -10.64
C SER A 54 7.44 7.20 -11.12
N GLU A 55 7.01 6.33 -10.21
CA GLU A 55 6.38 5.05 -10.54
C GLU A 55 4.85 5.15 -10.71
N LEU A 56 4.22 6.20 -10.17
CA LEU A 56 2.77 6.31 -10.09
C LEU A 56 2.10 6.31 -11.48
N ASP A 57 2.66 7.04 -12.46
CA ASP A 57 2.10 7.04 -13.82
C ASP A 57 2.14 5.65 -14.47
N GLY A 58 3.23 4.92 -14.25
CA GLY A 58 3.38 3.57 -14.76
C GLY A 58 2.33 2.62 -14.15
N LEU A 59 2.09 2.76 -12.83
CA LEU A 59 1.08 1.97 -12.14
C LEU A 59 -0.33 2.29 -12.67
N LEU A 60 -0.67 3.57 -12.78
CA LEU A 60 -1.96 4.01 -13.32
C LEU A 60 -2.19 3.48 -14.74
N ALA A 61 -1.18 3.57 -15.60
CA ALA A 61 -1.24 3.04 -16.96
C ALA A 61 -1.44 1.52 -16.98
N TYR A 62 -0.78 0.78 -16.08
CA TYR A 62 -0.96 -0.66 -15.95
C TYR A 62 -2.36 -1.04 -15.48
N LEU A 63 -2.88 -0.38 -14.45
CA LEU A 63 -4.23 -0.69 -13.93
C LEU A 63 -5.33 -0.31 -14.93
N ALA A 64 -5.10 0.72 -15.75
CA ALA A 64 -6.00 1.11 -16.83
C ALA A 64 -6.10 0.06 -17.95
N THR A 65 -5.17 -0.91 -18.04
CA THR A 65 -5.31 -2.04 -18.96
C THR A 65 -6.21 -3.15 -18.44
N GLU A 66 -6.77 -3.00 -17.23
CA GLU A 66 -7.58 -4.01 -16.53
C GLU A 66 -6.87 -5.38 -16.47
N PRO A 67 -5.68 -5.46 -15.84
CA PRO A 67 -4.94 -6.71 -15.74
C PRO A 67 -5.73 -7.76 -14.95
N ASP A 68 -5.56 -9.03 -15.34
CA ASP A 68 -6.12 -10.15 -14.58
C ASP A 68 -5.35 -10.34 -13.26
N LEU A 69 -5.92 -9.81 -12.18
CA LEU A 69 -5.42 -9.91 -10.81
C LEU A 69 -6.36 -10.83 -10.02
N PRO A 70 -6.02 -12.13 -9.85
CA PRO A 70 -6.93 -13.11 -9.25
C PRO A 70 -7.11 -12.96 -7.73
N GLN A 71 -6.35 -12.05 -7.09
CA GLN A 71 -6.44 -11.78 -5.66
C GLN A 71 -7.81 -11.20 -5.29
N ARG A 72 -8.26 -11.53 -4.07
CA ARG A 72 -9.54 -11.06 -3.54
C ARG A 72 -9.45 -9.68 -2.88
N TYR A 73 -8.24 -9.26 -2.55
CA TYR A 73 -7.98 -7.97 -1.96
C TYR A 73 -6.78 -7.34 -2.66
N ILE A 74 -6.98 -6.17 -3.23
CA ILE A 74 -5.98 -5.44 -4.00
C ILE A 74 -5.81 -4.07 -3.38
N SER A 75 -4.65 -3.80 -2.82
CA SER A 75 -4.27 -2.47 -2.37
C SER A 75 -3.21 -1.84 -3.27
N VAL A 76 -3.13 -0.51 -3.21
CA VAL A 76 -2.03 0.26 -3.77
C VAL A 76 -1.33 0.97 -2.63
N HIS A 77 -0.01 0.80 -2.52
CA HIS A 77 0.79 1.60 -1.61
C HIS A 77 1.31 2.83 -2.37
N GLY A 78 0.90 4.01 -1.94
CA GLY A 78 1.22 5.26 -2.62
C GLY A 78 2.65 5.76 -2.33
N PRO A 79 3.18 6.66 -3.17
CA PRO A 79 4.53 7.18 -3.02
C PRO A 79 4.84 7.83 -1.68
N VAL A 80 5.93 7.36 -1.05
CA VAL A 80 6.44 7.88 0.23
C VAL A 80 7.54 8.91 0.04
N LYS A 81 8.01 9.12 -1.19
CA LYS A 81 9.07 10.07 -1.55
C LYS A 81 8.98 10.50 -3.02
N GLY A 82 9.87 11.44 -3.39
CA GLY A 82 10.02 11.89 -4.77
C GLY A 82 8.89 12.80 -5.24
N ARG A 83 8.19 13.48 -4.33
CA ARG A 83 6.99 14.26 -4.67
C ARG A 83 7.32 15.40 -5.63
N VAL A 84 6.66 15.41 -6.79
CA VAL A 84 6.82 16.43 -7.83
C VAL A 84 5.50 17.07 -8.25
N ARG A 85 4.39 16.33 -8.21
CA ARG A 85 3.04 16.89 -8.37
C ARG A 85 2.71 17.83 -7.22
N SER A 86 1.80 18.76 -7.51
CA SER A 86 1.07 19.41 -6.43
C SER A 86 0.28 18.36 -5.66
N GLU A 87 0.07 18.59 -4.36
CA GLU A 87 -0.66 17.64 -3.52
C GLU A 87 -2.08 17.35 -4.04
N ARG A 88 -2.76 18.37 -4.57
CA ARG A 88 -4.06 18.20 -5.22
C ARG A 88 -3.98 17.26 -6.42
N ALA A 89 -3.02 17.45 -7.32
CA ALA A 89 -2.85 16.60 -8.50
C ALA A 89 -2.44 15.17 -8.10
N PHE A 90 -1.68 15.01 -7.01
CA PHE A 90 -1.35 13.70 -6.46
C PHE A 90 -2.59 12.97 -5.94
N VAL A 91 -3.44 13.65 -5.16
CA VAL A 91 -4.69 13.08 -4.66
C VAL A 91 -5.65 12.76 -5.81
N GLU A 92 -5.77 13.62 -6.82
CA GLU A 92 -6.59 13.37 -8.01
C GLU A 92 -6.10 12.12 -8.78
N ALA A 93 -4.78 11.94 -8.88
CA ALA A 93 -4.19 10.74 -9.49
C ALA A 93 -4.56 9.47 -8.70
N LEU A 94 -4.46 9.50 -7.37
CA LEU A 94 -4.87 8.36 -6.52
C LEU A 94 -6.38 8.11 -6.58
N ALA A 95 -7.20 9.15 -6.60
CA ALA A 95 -8.66 9.03 -6.71
C ALA A 95 -9.10 8.43 -8.05
N SER A 96 -8.26 8.51 -9.09
CA SER A 96 -8.51 7.90 -10.40
C SER A 96 -8.20 6.41 -10.47
N LEU A 97 -7.64 5.81 -9.40
CA LEU A 97 -7.43 4.37 -9.32
C LEU A 97 -8.77 3.61 -9.50
N PRO A 98 -8.78 2.50 -10.25
CA PRO A 98 -10.01 1.75 -10.51
C PRO A 98 -10.76 1.38 -9.23
N ALA A 99 -12.09 1.34 -9.31
CA ALA A 99 -12.96 1.07 -8.15
C ALA A 99 -12.77 -0.33 -7.53
N TRP A 100 -12.17 -1.27 -8.27
CA TRP A 100 -11.84 -2.61 -7.79
C TRP A 100 -10.54 -2.66 -6.96
N VAL A 101 -9.78 -1.57 -6.87
CA VAL A 101 -8.69 -1.44 -5.89
C VAL A 101 -9.32 -1.11 -4.54
N ASP A 102 -9.29 -2.06 -3.62
CA ASP A 102 -9.95 -2.02 -2.32
C ASP A 102 -9.38 -0.93 -1.39
N ALA A 103 -8.07 -0.71 -1.43
CA ALA A 103 -7.41 0.23 -0.52
C ALA A 103 -6.22 0.97 -1.16
N ILE A 104 -5.96 2.17 -0.65
CA ILE A 104 -4.86 3.06 -1.00
C ILE A 104 -4.12 3.35 0.30
N VAL A 105 -3.00 2.68 0.51
CA VAL A 105 -2.16 2.83 1.70
C VAL A 105 -1.25 4.03 1.53
N LEU A 106 -1.27 4.95 2.50
CA LEU A 106 -0.38 6.11 2.56
C LEU A 106 0.21 6.26 3.95
N HIS A 107 1.42 6.81 3.98
CA HIS A 107 2.02 7.26 5.22
C HIS A 107 1.44 8.63 5.63
N PRO A 108 1.03 8.83 6.89
CA PRO A 108 0.50 10.10 7.40
C PRO A 108 1.50 11.25 7.29
N ASP A 109 2.82 10.97 7.32
CA ASP A 109 3.86 12.00 7.18
C ASP A 109 3.99 12.58 5.76
N THR A 110 3.28 11.99 4.79
CA THR A 110 3.22 12.48 3.40
C THR A 110 2.03 13.39 3.13
N LEU A 111 1.13 13.57 4.10
CA LEU A 111 -0.05 14.42 4.01
C LEU A 111 0.32 15.83 4.48
N GLY A 112 0.47 16.77 3.56
CA GLY A 112 0.62 18.19 3.86
C GLY A 112 -0.70 18.80 4.31
N ASP A 113 -1.73 18.75 3.46
CA ASP A 113 -3.11 19.10 3.78
C ASP A 113 -4.01 17.86 3.78
N ALA A 114 -4.25 17.29 4.97
CA ALA A 114 -5.10 16.13 5.15
C ALA A 114 -6.52 16.32 4.57
N ALA A 115 -7.05 17.55 4.50
CA ALA A 115 -8.40 17.78 3.98
C ALA A 115 -8.54 17.39 2.51
N LEU A 116 -7.46 17.45 1.73
CA LEU A 116 -7.46 17.05 0.31
C LEU A 116 -7.76 15.56 0.15
N TYR A 117 -7.25 14.72 1.05
CA TYR A 117 -7.35 13.27 0.97
C TYR A 117 -8.73 12.72 1.32
N ARG A 118 -9.66 13.56 1.81
CA ARG A 118 -11.08 13.17 1.99
C ARG A 118 -11.72 12.66 0.71
N ALA A 119 -11.23 13.09 -0.45
CA ALA A 119 -11.69 12.60 -1.75
C ALA A 119 -11.45 11.09 -1.96
N LEU A 120 -10.56 10.48 -1.19
CA LEU A 120 -10.28 9.04 -1.25
C LEU A 120 -11.24 8.21 -0.37
N GLY A 121 -11.96 8.84 0.56
CA GLY A 121 -12.98 8.21 1.39
C GLY A 121 -12.47 6.98 2.17
N ASP A 122 -13.29 5.94 2.19
CA ASP A 122 -13.04 4.65 2.83
C ASP A 122 -11.94 3.80 2.18
N ARG A 123 -11.51 4.18 0.98
CA ARG A 123 -10.36 3.55 0.30
C ARG A 123 -9.03 4.03 0.86
N LEU A 124 -8.98 5.18 1.53
CA LEU A 124 -7.73 5.64 2.15
C LEU A 124 -7.42 4.81 3.39
N VAL A 125 -6.21 4.26 3.46
CA VAL A 125 -5.71 3.55 4.63
C VAL A 125 -4.41 4.22 5.07
N LEU A 126 -4.33 4.62 6.34
CA LEU A 126 -3.13 5.24 6.90
C LEU A 126 -2.28 4.19 7.60
N GLU A 127 -0.99 4.13 7.26
CA GLU A 127 -0.02 3.24 7.90
C GLU A 127 0.71 3.95 9.05
N ASN A 128 0.89 3.30 10.21
CA ASN A 128 1.69 3.88 11.29
C ASN A 128 3.17 3.95 10.89
N MET A 129 3.90 4.89 11.47
CA MET A 129 5.28 5.21 11.11
C MET A 129 6.31 4.58 12.03
N ASP A 130 7.53 4.36 11.53
CA ASP A 130 8.66 3.85 12.33
C ASP A 130 9.32 4.92 13.23
N ALA A 131 10.21 4.48 14.13
CA ALA A 131 10.89 5.32 15.11
C ALA A 131 11.79 6.45 14.53
N ARG A 132 12.16 6.40 13.25
CA ARG A 132 12.95 7.45 12.57
C ARG A 132 12.12 8.66 12.21
N LYS A 133 10.78 8.55 12.28
CA LYS A 133 9.83 9.58 11.87
C LYS A 133 9.44 10.47 13.05
N ALA A 134 9.02 11.69 12.75
CA ALA A 134 8.71 12.70 13.76
C ALA A 134 7.29 12.59 14.33
N GLY A 135 6.39 11.85 13.65
CA GLY A 135 5.01 11.66 14.06
C GLY A 135 4.34 10.52 13.30
N GLY A 136 3.10 10.20 13.69
CA GLY A 136 2.30 9.10 13.11
C GLY A 136 2.68 7.72 13.62
N ARG A 137 3.40 7.63 14.75
CA ARG A 137 3.97 6.39 15.27
C ARG A 137 3.02 5.66 16.22
N THR A 138 2.32 6.41 17.07
CA THR A 138 1.39 5.90 18.08
C THR A 138 -0.05 6.32 17.78
N ALA A 139 -1.01 5.71 18.46
CA ALA A 139 -2.42 6.08 18.36
C ALA A 139 -2.67 7.57 18.68
N GLU A 140 -2.00 8.11 19.71
CA GLU A 140 -2.12 9.52 20.08
C GLU A 140 -1.61 10.45 18.98
N GLU A 141 -0.54 10.07 18.29
CA GLU A 141 0.03 10.87 17.19
C GLU A 141 -0.81 10.79 15.92
N LEU A 142 -1.49 9.67 15.68
CA LEU A 142 -2.38 9.47 14.55
C LEU A 142 -3.76 10.11 14.76
N ALA A 143 -4.22 10.27 16.01
CA ALA A 143 -5.55 10.76 16.33
C ALA A 143 -5.94 12.10 15.62
N PRO A 144 -5.08 13.13 15.53
CA PRO A 144 -5.41 14.34 14.80
C PRO A 144 -5.62 14.12 13.30
N VAL A 145 -4.89 13.17 12.69
CA VAL A 145 -5.02 12.84 11.27
C VAL A 145 -6.35 12.14 11.00
N PHE A 146 -6.73 11.16 11.83
CA PHE A 146 -8.04 10.51 11.74
C PHE A 146 -9.20 11.45 12.08
N ALA A 147 -9.01 12.43 12.95
CA ALA A 147 -10.01 13.47 13.17
C ALA A 147 -10.27 14.31 11.91
N ALA A 148 -9.24 14.53 11.08
CA ALA A 148 -9.37 15.20 9.79
C ALA A 148 -9.94 14.26 8.70
N LEU A 149 -9.68 12.96 8.81
CA LEU A 149 -9.99 11.90 7.84
C LEU A 149 -10.81 10.78 8.49
N PRO A 150 -12.08 11.04 8.89
CA PRO A 150 -12.86 10.10 9.69
C PRO A 150 -13.25 8.82 8.95
N ASP A 151 -13.26 8.85 7.62
CA ASP A 151 -13.60 7.69 6.78
C ASP A 151 -12.38 6.82 6.48
N ALA A 152 -11.15 7.27 6.78
CA ALA A 152 -9.94 6.51 6.49
C ALA A 152 -9.81 5.26 7.39
N GLY A 153 -9.33 4.17 6.80
CA GLY A 153 -8.91 2.98 7.50
C GLY A 153 -7.49 3.09 8.09
N PHE A 154 -7.09 2.06 8.83
CA PHE A 154 -5.76 1.96 9.45
C PHE A 154 -5.04 0.68 9.02
N CYS A 155 -3.78 0.81 8.63
CA CYS A 155 -2.84 -0.29 8.40
C CYS A 155 -1.83 -0.32 9.53
N LEU A 156 -1.80 -1.40 10.30
CA LEU A 156 -0.80 -1.59 11.34
C LEU A 156 0.44 -2.26 10.73
N ASP A 157 1.49 -1.50 10.47
CA ASP A 157 2.83 -2.03 10.25
C ASP A 157 3.45 -2.43 11.59
N VAL A 158 3.48 -3.74 11.82
CA VAL A 158 4.02 -4.36 13.04
C VAL A 158 5.53 -4.15 13.17
N ALA A 159 6.27 -4.07 12.06
CA ALA A 159 7.71 -3.81 12.10
C ALA A 159 8.00 -2.35 12.50
N HIS A 160 7.14 -1.41 12.11
CA HIS A 160 7.21 -0.03 12.60
C HIS A 160 6.95 0.04 14.10
N VAL A 161 5.96 -0.69 14.62
CA VAL A 161 5.72 -0.78 16.07
C VAL A 161 6.93 -1.36 16.80
N ASP A 162 7.49 -2.48 16.34
CA ASP A 162 8.66 -3.11 16.94
C ASP A 162 9.86 -2.16 17.04
N SER A 163 10.03 -1.29 16.04
CA SER A 163 11.09 -0.27 16.04
C SER A 163 10.94 0.80 17.13
N ILE A 164 9.73 0.98 17.66
CA ILE A 164 9.38 1.95 18.72
C ILE A 164 9.35 1.26 20.08
N ASP A 165 8.65 0.13 20.15
CA ASP A 165 8.42 -0.67 21.33
C ASP A 165 8.44 -2.16 20.96
N PRO A 166 9.53 -2.89 21.28
CA PRO A 166 9.68 -4.30 20.98
C PRO A 166 8.66 -5.22 21.69
N THR A 167 7.88 -4.70 22.66
CA THR A 167 6.77 -5.44 23.27
C THR A 167 5.48 -5.39 22.43
N LEU A 168 5.46 -4.55 21.39
CA LEU A 168 4.32 -4.23 20.54
C LEU A 168 3.15 -3.52 21.26
N ALA A 169 3.31 -3.10 22.51
CA ALA A 169 2.24 -2.46 23.26
C ALA A 169 1.86 -1.08 22.70
N ALA A 170 2.80 -0.39 22.04
CA ALA A 170 2.53 0.87 21.35
C ALA A 170 1.58 0.76 20.14
N GLY A 171 1.32 -0.46 19.65
CA GLY A 171 0.39 -0.73 18.55
C GLY A 171 -1.00 -1.21 18.98
N ALA A 172 -1.26 -1.30 20.29
CA ALA A 172 -2.49 -1.84 20.88
C ALA A 172 -3.56 -0.78 21.18
#